data_AF-A0AA42ZYU8-F1
#
_entry.id   AF-A0AA42ZYU8-F1
#
_cell.length_a   1.000
_cell.length_b   1.000
_cell.length_c   1.000
_cell.angle_alpha   90.00
_cell.angle_beta   90.00
_cell.angle_gamma   90.00
#
_symmetry.space_group_name_H-M   'P 1'
#
loop_
_entity.id
_entity.type
_entity.pdbx_description
1 polymer ?
#
loop_
_entity_poly.entity_id
_entity_poly.type
_entity_poly.pdbx_seq_one_letter_code
_entity_poly.pdbx_strand_id
1 'polypeptide(L)'
;MNKLNFAQGACVSRFGRAGRLALALVFLSSMTLSPALWAGAFIFAGEGNGVDVITHPKGYTGNGGVLNVGVCISPASDFQAELEIPLRNNISVWNDLQPVASNLVPGAVSGLDVESVLLHEVGHCIGLAHVNAASESGLSENDYTKATNGLNDVFDVNPGPDGIPGTFDDIRGDDENLHWFNPNNDPFQLPIHTPVDTSQYRRDVSELPPGDSFAQNASREMAAYYGLPPAEAVMQQLTYYSETQRELVSDGAVTVMLAGSGLDETAGTGDDYQLVLTYEGVSDDPNLCDISVSIENTGSFAYCSTGGSFVGSGHARITSASVFLGNTYNWHFNTELRDSGGNQPPAAGADSGTVDEDGSVNIAVLGNDSDPDDDPLDVTGVSDPPNGSASVNGDNTI
;
A
#
# COMPACT_ATOMS: atom_id res chain seq x y z
N MET A 1 21.57 17.23 -3.77
CA MET A 1 21.60 15.93 -3.06
C MET A 1 21.84 14.83 -4.09
N ASN A 2 22.40 13.69 -3.69
CA ASN A 2 22.50 12.54 -4.59
C ASN A 2 21.14 11.79 -4.54
N LYS A 3 20.49 11.61 -5.69
CA LYS A 3 19.23 10.85 -5.86
C LYS A 3 19.59 9.37 -6.11
N LEU A 4 18.84 8.42 -5.56
CA LEU A 4 18.98 6.99 -5.81
C LEU A 4 17.64 6.38 -6.24
N ASN A 5 17.69 5.40 -7.13
CA ASN A 5 16.52 4.81 -7.78
C ASN A 5 16.22 3.43 -7.18
N PHE A 6 14.96 3.17 -6.83
CA PHE A 6 14.45 1.81 -6.61
C PHE A 6 14.57 1.00 -7.91
N ALA A 7 14.91 -0.28 -7.82
CA ALA A 7 14.91 -1.20 -8.96
C ALA A 7 13.60 -2.00 -8.95
N GLN A 8 13.26 -2.68 -10.05
CA GLN A 8 12.19 -3.68 -10.03
C GLN A 8 12.57 -4.96 -10.78
N GLY A 9 12.16 -6.10 -10.21
CA GLY A 9 12.22 -7.41 -10.85
C GLY A 9 11.03 -7.63 -11.80
N ALA A 10 11.26 -8.30 -12.92
CA ALA A 10 10.34 -8.29 -14.07
C ALA A 10 9.44 -9.54 -14.23
N CYS A 11 8.29 -9.37 -14.88
CA CYS A 11 7.59 -10.44 -15.61
C CYS A 11 6.98 -9.90 -16.92
N VAL A 12 6.89 -10.73 -17.98
CA VAL A 12 6.71 -10.26 -19.37
C VAL A 12 5.84 -11.23 -20.21
N SER A 13 4.88 -10.70 -21.01
CA SER A 13 4.58 -11.03 -22.45
C SER A 13 3.09 -11.15 -22.92
N ARG A 14 2.64 -10.13 -23.67
CA ARG A 14 1.82 -10.09 -24.92
C ARG A 14 0.71 -11.14 -25.22
N PHE A 15 -0.50 -10.68 -25.58
CA PHE A 15 -1.14 -10.79 -26.93
C PHE A 15 -2.63 -10.33 -27.02
N GLY A 16 -3.02 -9.55 -28.05
CA GLY A 16 -4.39 -9.57 -28.65
C GLY A 16 -5.28 -8.31 -28.55
N ARG A 17 -5.97 -7.92 -29.64
CA ARG A 17 -6.72 -6.64 -29.81
C ARG A 17 -8.26 -6.78 -30.02
N ALA A 18 -8.98 -5.71 -29.62
CA ALA A 18 -10.11 -5.02 -30.29
C ALA A 18 -11.61 -5.38 -30.06
N GLY A 19 -12.41 -4.33 -29.76
CA GLY A 19 -13.88 -4.22 -29.89
C GLY A 19 -14.36 -2.79 -29.53
N ARG A 20 -15.38 -2.21 -30.20
CA ARG A 20 -15.73 -0.76 -30.11
C ARG A 20 -17.24 -0.45 -29.99
N LEU A 21 -17.57 0.62 -29.26
CA LEU A 21 -18.76 1.53 -29.36
C LEU A 21 -20.16 0.95 -29.02
N ALA A 22 -21.17 1.72 -28.56
CA ALA A 22 -21.33 3.18 -28.40
C ALA A 22 -22.26 3.57 -27.23
N LEU A 23 -22.15 4.84 -26.78
CA LEU A 23 -22.90 5.47 -25.68
C LEU A 23 -24.21 6.16 -26.15
N ALA A 24 -25.20 6.32 -25.26
CA ALA A 24 -26.35 7.20 -25.44
C ALA A 24 -26.64 8.00 -24.15
N LEU A 25 -26.75 9.33 -24.27
CA LEU A 25 -26.80 10.27 -23.13
C LEU A 25 -28.19 10.92 -22.99
N VAL A 26 -28.67 11.08 -21.75
CA VAL A 26 -29.81 11.94 -21.42
C VAL A 26 -29.49 12.75 -20.16
N PHE A 27 -29.50 14.08 -20.29
CA PHE A 27 -29.31 15.04 -19.20
C PHE A 27 -30.67 15.40 -18.56
N LEU A 28 -30.75 15.49 -17.21
CA LEU A 28 -30.91 16.73 -16.43
C LEU A 28 -31.29 16.45 -14.95
N SER A 29 -30.56 17.03 -13.99
CA SER A 29 -31.11 17.87 -12.89
C SER A 29 -30.06 18.07 -11.77
N SER A 30 -30.06 19.26 -11.17
CA SER A 30 -29.09 19.70 -10.16
C SER A 30 -29.24 19.02 -8.79
N MET A 31 -28.11 18.58 -8.23
CA MET A 31 -27.90 18.39 -6.78
C MET A 31 -26.57 19.01 -6.38
N THR A 32 -26.42 19.38 -5.11
CA THR A 32 -25.21 20.00 -4.55
C THR A 32 -24.07 19.00 -4.53
N LEU A 33 -23.01 19.27 -5.30
CA LEU A 33 -21.81 18.43 -5.34
C LEU A 33 -20.95 18.65 -4.09
N SER A 34 -20.72 17.56 -3.36
CA SER A 34 -19.56 17.42 -2.48
C SER A 34 -18.32 17.12 -3.35
N PRO A 35 -17.13 17.66 -3.02
CA PRO A 35 -15.87 17.24 -3.64
C PRO A 35 -15.50 15.78 -3.29
N ALA A 36 -14.86 15.03 -4.21
CA ALA A 36 -14.56 13.57 -4.09
C ALA A 36 -13.05 13.24 -4.32
N LEU A 37 -12.56 12.01 -4.01
CA LEU A 37 -11.15 11.70 -3.59
C LEU A 37 -10.31 10.65 -4.35
N TRP A 38 -8.95 10.75 -4.28
CA TRP A 38 -7.87 10.06 -5.06
C TRP A 38 -7.22 8.81 -4.47
N ALA A 39 -6.78 7.92 -5.36
CA ALA A 39 -5.92 6.77 -5.09
C ALA A 39 -4.64 6.86 -5.96
N GLY A 40 -3.98 5.73 -6.21
CA GLY A 40 -2.72 5.59 -6.95
C GLY A 40 -2.78 4.48 -8.01
N ALA A 41 -1.72 3.69 -8.17
CA ALA A 41 -1.67 2.60 -9.16
C ALA A 41 -1.43 1.24 -8.49
N PHE A 42 -1.76 0.14 -9.18
CA PHE A 42 -1.51 -1.24 -8.73
C PHE A 42 -0.43 -1.93 -9.56
N ILE A 43 0.34 -2.82 -8.94
CA ILE A 43 1.18 -3.76 -9.70
C ILE A 43 0.31 -4.70 -10.52
N PHE A 44 0.90 -5.37 -11.50
CA PHE A 44 0.21 -6.21 -12.49
C PHE A 44 -0.80 -5.48 -13.40
N ALA A 45 -1.18 -4.23 -13.16
CA ALA A 45 -1.91 -3.42 -14.14
C ALA A 45 -1.00 -2.99 -15.32
N GLY A 46 -1.55 -2.95 -16.53
CA GLY A 46 -0.85 -2.58 -17.77
C GLY A 46 -0.65 -3.74 -18.75
N GLU A 47 0.47 -3.71 -19.48
CA GLU A 47 0.69 -4.53 -20.68
C GLU A 47 0.49 -6.05 -20.44
N GLY A 48 -0.52 -6.60 -21.13
CA GLY A 48 -0.80 -8.04 -21.15
C GLY A 48 -1.79 -8.54 -20.08
N ASN A 49 -2.01 -7.75 -19.02
CA ASN A 49 -2.95 -8.09 -17.94
C ASN A 49 -4.26 -7.28 -18.00
N GLY A 50 -4.21 -6.09 -18.59
CA GLY A 50 -5.31 -5.13 -18.60
C GLY A 50 -5.00 -3.92 -17.73
N VAL A 51 -5.62 -2.79 -18.06
CA VAL A 51 -5.38 -1.51 -17.40
C VAL A 51 -6.22 -1.38 -16.11
N ASP A 52 -7.45 -1.89 -16.12
CA ASP A 52 -8.36 -1.96 -14.97
C ASP A 52 -8.06 -3.18 -14.09
N VAL A 53 -6.83 -3.26 -13.56
CA VAL A 53 -6.43 -4.32 -12.63
C VAL A 53 -6.21 -3.74 -11.24
N ILE A 54 -6.95 -4.24 -10.26
CA ILE A 54 -6.70 -4.06 -8.83
C ILE A 54 -5.87 -5.26 -8.35
N THR A 55 -4.80 -5.01 -7.59
CA THR A 55 -3.99 -6.06 -6.97
C THR A 55 -4.20 -6.11 -5.47
N HIS A 56 -4.62 -7.28 -4.99
CA HIS A 56 -4.84 -7.55 -3.58
C HIS A 56 -3.60 -8.19 -2.91
N PRO A 57 -3.40 -7.98 -1.60
CA PRO A 57 -2.38 -8.66 -0.81
C PRO A 57 -2.51 -10.19 -0.82
N LYS A 58 -1.46 -10.89 -0.40
CA LYS A 58 -1.46 -12.35 -0.26
C LYS A 58 -2.59 -12.79 0.70
N GLY A 59 -3.20 -13.94 0.43
CA GLY A 59 -4.30 -14.49 1.24
C GLY A 59 -5.72 -14.11 0.78
N TYR A 60 -5.92 -12.98 0.10
CA TYR A 60 -7.27 -12.59 -0.35
C TYR A 60 -7.91 -13.63 -1.29
N THR A 61 -9.23 -13.83 -1.24
CA THR A 61 -9.90 -14.85 -2.07
C THR A 61 -11.27 -14.43 -2.62
N GLY A 62 -11.65 -13.15 -2.48
CA GLY A 62 -13.04 -12.73 -2.70
C GLY A 62 -13.95 -13.02 -1.51
N ASN A 63 -13.38 -13.15 -0.31
CA ASN A 63 -14.11 -13.24 0.96
C ASN A 63 -13.62 -12.09 1.84
N GLY A 64 -14.55 -11.39 2.47
CA GLY A 64 -14.25 -10.23 3.30
C GLY A 64 -13.85 -10.55 4.74
N GLY A 65 -13.56 -9.50 5.50
CA GLY A 65 -13.15 -9.57 6.91
C GLY A 65 -11.75 -9.01 7.15
N VAL A 66 -11.00 -9.59 8.09
CA VAL A 66 -9.61 -9.20 8.34
C VAL A 66 -8.68 -10.05 7.47
N LEU A 67 -7.85 -9.40 6.66
CA LEU A 67 -6.81 -10.02 5.87
C LEU A 67 -5.45 -9.82 6.56
N ASN A 68 -5.04 -10.81 7.36
CA ASN A 68 -3.72 -10.82 7.98
C ASN A 68 -2.64 -11.16 6.95
N VAL A 69 -1.53 -10.43 6.98
CA VAL A 69 -0.33 -10.65 6.15
C VAL A 69 0.90 -10.56 7.06
N GLY A 70 1.54 -11.71 7.31
CA GLY A 70 2.69 -11.77 8.21
C GLY A 70 3.98 -11.27 7.54
N VAL A 71 4.73 -10.43 8.25
CA VAL A 71 5.94 -9.77 7.76
C VAL A 71 7.14 -10.15 8.63
N CYS A 72 8.12 -10.82 8.02
CA CYS A 72 9.30 -11.35 8.70
C CYS A 72 10.58 -10.65 8.25
N ILE A 73 11.57 -10.57 9.13
CA ILE A 73 12.97 -10.35 8.74
C ILE A 73 13.60 -11.70 8.42
N SER A 74 14.26 -11.80 7.27
CA SER A 74 14.97 -13.01 6.85
C SER A 74 16.09 -13.37 7.84
N PRO A 75 16.21 -14.66 8.26
CA PRO A 75 17.34 -15.15 9.04
C PRO A 75 18.71 -14.94 8.38
N ALA A 76 18.73 -14.72 7.05
CA ALA A 76 19.94 -14.46 6.27
C ALA A 76 20.26 -12.96 6.07
N SER A 77 19.43 -12.06 6.58
CA SER A 77 19.63 -10.61 6.43
C SER A 77 20.89 -10.11 7.16
N ASP A 78 21.67 -9.28 6.48
CA ASP A 78 22.54 -8.31 7.17
C ASP A 78 21.67 -7.33 7.99
N PHE A 79 22.22 -6.73 9.03
CA PHE A 79 21.53 -5.71 9.86
C PHE A 79 20.17 -6.13 10.45
N GLN A 80 20.01 -7.43 10.73
CA GLN A 80 18.75 -8.03 11.20
C GLN A 80 18.20 -7.37 12.47
N ALA A 81 19.05 -7.05 13.44
CA ALA A 81 18.61 -6.42 14.70
C ALA A 81 18.25 -4.94 14.50
N GLU A 82 18.93 -4.26 13.58
CA GLU A 82 18.70 -2.87 13.23
C GLU A 82 17.45 -2.67 12.35
N LEU A 83 16.98 -3.72 11.67
CA LEU A 83 15.75 -3.71 10.85
C LEU A 83 14.45 -3.80 11.66
N GLU A 84 14.47 -4.33 12.88
CA GLU A 84 13.25 -4.63 13.67
C GLU A 84 12.37 -3.39 13.89
N ILE A 85 12.94 -2.30 14.41
CA ILE A 85 12.19 -1.09 14.71
C ILE A 85 11.68 -0.38 13.44
N PRO A 86 12.50 -0.14 12.39
CA PRO A 86 12.03 0.35 11.10
C PRO A 86 10.88 -0.47 10.50
N LEU A 87 10.92 -1.80 10.63
CA LEU A 87 9.88 -2.67 10.08
C LEU A 87 8.58 -2.61 10.90
N ARG A 88 8.66 -2.60 12.23
CA ARG A 88 7.50 -2.41 13.12
C ARG A 88 6.82 -1.06 12.88
N ASN A 89 7.60 0.02 12.73
CA ASN A 89 7.09 1.35 12.39
C ASN A 89 6.35 1.34 11.04
N ASN A 90 6.92 0.66 10.04
CA ASN A 90 6.30 0.44 8.74
C ASN A 90 4.93 -0.25 8.82
N ILE A 91 4.86 -1.31 9.62
CA ILE A 91 3.64 -2.09 9.87
C ILE A 91 2.57 -1.21 10.52
N SER A 92 2.94 -0.43 11.54
CA SER A 92 2.04 0.55 12.17
C SER A 92 1.49 1.57 11.15
N VAL A 93 2.33 2.15 10.29
CA VAL A 93 1.91 3.13 9.26
C VAL A 93 0.91 2.52 8.26
N TRP A 94 1.16 1.29 7.79
CA TRP A 94 0.27 0.59 6.87
C TRP A 94 -1.02 0.07 7.53
N ASN A 95 -1.01 -0.20 8.84
CA ASN A 95 -2.22 -0.61 9.58
C ASN A 95 -3.12 0.59 9.94
N ASP A 96 -2.52 1.72 10.30
CA ASP A 96 -3.22 2.97 10.63
C ASP A 96 -3.99 3.55 9.44
N LEU A 97 -3.38 3.46 8.25
CA LEU A 97 -3.82 4.11 7.01
C LEU A 97 -4.20 5.60 7.22
N GLN A 98 -3.48 6.30 8.11
CA GLN A 98 -3.67 7.72 8.42
C GLN A 98 -2.71 8.59 7.60
N PRO A 99 -3.15 9.17 6.47
CA PRO A 99 -2.32 10.09 5.71
C PRO A 99 -2.14 11.45 6.40
N VAL A 100 -0.96 12.03 6.23
CA VAL A 100 -0.58 13.35 6.76
C VAL A 100 -0.43 14.39 5.65
N ALA A 101 -0.64 15.66 5.98
CA ALA A 101 -0.47 16.77 5.02
C ALA A 101 1.00 17.09 4.69
N SER A 102 1.96 16.51 5.41
CA SER A 102 3.40 16.68 5.19
C SER A 102 4.15 15.46 5.70
N ASN A 103 4.67 14.63 4.80
CA ASN A 103 5.47 13.45 5.14
C ASN A 103 6.97 13.62 4.87
N LEU A 104 7.40 14.63 4.10
CA LEU A 104 8.81 14.87 3.78
C LEU A 104 9.50 15.75 4.85
N VAL A 105 10.54 15.22 5.50
CA VAL A 105 11.36 15.94 6.48
C VAL A 105 12.84 15.99 6.07
N PRO A 106 13.29 17.06 5.39
CA PRO A 106 14.68 17.23 5.00
C PRO A 106 15.62 17.50 6.19
N GLY A 107 16.83 16.96 6.13
CA GLY A 107 17.89 17.14 7.12
C GLY A 107 17.78 16.28 8.38
N ALA A 108 16.76 15.40 8.48
CA ALA A 108 16.47 14.65 9.69
C ALA A 108 17.54 13.60 10.07
N VAL A 109 18.20 12.99 9.09
CA VAL A 109 19.03 11.78 9.29
C VAL A 109 20.40 11.85 8.61
N SER A 110 21.34 11.00 9.02
CA SER A 110 22.70 10.89 8.46
C SER A 110 22.86 9.68 7.53
N GLY A 111 22.01 9.56 6.53
CA GLY A 111 22.03 8.45 5.57
C GLY A 111 20.81 8.44 4.66
N LEU A 112 20.52 7.28 4.10
CA LEU A 112 19.21 6.96 3.52
C LEU A 112 18.37 6.34 4.63
N ASP A 113 17.17 6.85 4.86
CA ASP A 113 16.28 6.32 5.89
C ASP A 113 15.73 4.95 5.47
N VAL A 114 16.10 3.89 6.20
CA VAL A 114 15.66 2.52 5.91
C VAL A 114 14.14 2.40 6.02
N GLU A 115 13.54 3.08 6.99
CA GLU A 115 12.09 3.04 7.23
C GLU A 115 11.30 3.64 6.05
N SER A 116 11.72 4.80 5.53
CA SER A 116 11.14 5.39 4.31
C SER A 116 11.23 4.45 3.10
N VAL A 117 12.38 3.78 2.93
CA VAL A 117 12.59 2.82 1.84
C VAL A 117 11.77 1.54 2.02
N LEU A 118 11.72 0.99 3.24
CA LEU A 118 10.84 -0.14 3.54
C LEU A 118 9.38 0.21 3.26
N LEU A 119 8.95 1.44 3.55
CA LEU A 119 7.54 1.85 3.36
C LEU A 119 7.14 1.75 1.89
N HIS A 120 8.03 2.19 0.99
CA HIS A 120 7.89 2.02 -0.46
C HIS A 120 7.82 0.54 -0.88
N GLU A 121 8.79 -0.27 -0.46
CA GLU A 121 8.89 -1.67 -0.90
C GLU A 121 7.81 -2.58 -0.30
N VAL A 122 7.38 -2.33 0.95
CA VAL A 122 6.21 -2.98 1.55
C VAL A 122 4.95 -2.59 0.78
N GLY A 123 4.81 -1.34 0.34
CA GLY A 123 3.75 -0.90 -0.57
C GLY A 123 3.64 -1.74 -1.84
N HIS A 124 4.77 -2.01 -2.51
CA HIS A 124 4.81 -2.98 -3.62
C HIS A 124 4.40 -4.40 -3.20
N CYS A 125 4.89 -4.86 -2.05
CA CYS A 125 4.60 -6.20 -1.51
C CYS A 125 3.15 -6.38 -1.01
N ILE A 126 2.35 -5.31 -0.89
CA ILE A 126 0.90 -5.36 -0.63
C ILE A 126 0.03 -5.03 -1.87
N GLY A 127 0.63 -4.59 -2.98
CA GLY A 127 -0.04 -4.50 -4.29
C GLY A 127 0.07 -3.15 -5.01
N LEU A 128 0.64 -2.11 -4.40
CA LEU A 128 0.72 -0.77 -4.99
C LEU A 128 1.86 -0.69 -6.02
N ALA A 129 1.63 -0.07 -7.17
CA ALA A 129 2.69 0.29 -8.11
C ALA A 129 3.23 1.70 -7.85
N HIS A 130 4.34 2.05 -8.52
CA HIS A 130 4.75 3.45 -8.62
C HIS A 130 3.61 4.33 -9.15
N VAL A 131 3.44 5.52 -8.56
CA VAL A 131 2.43 6.49 -9.02
C VAL A 131 2.88 7.33 -10.21
N ASN A 132 4.20 7.48 -10.37
CA ASN A 132 4.84 8.01 -11.56
C ASN A 132 5.24 6.89 -12.54
N ALA A 133 5.63 7.26 -13.76
CA ALA A 133 6.05 6.36 -14.83
C ALA A 133 7.30 5.55 -14.44
N ALA A 134 8.13 6.13 -13.55
CA ALA A 134 9.27 5.48 -12.92
C ALA A 134 10.27 4.86 -13.93
N SER A 135 11.31 4.17 -13.46
CA SER A 135 12.41 3.71 -14.33
C SER A 135 12.03 2.57 -15.27
N GLU A 136 10.97 1.82 -14.97
CA GLU A 136 10.43 0.75 -15.81
C GLU A 136 9.90 1.25 -17.17
N SER A 137 9.51 2.54 -17.25
CA SER A 137 9.18 3.21 -18.51
C SER A 137 10.37 3.36 -19.47
N GLY A 138 11.61 3.23 -18.97
CA GLY A 138 12.83 3.49 -19.73
C GLY A 138 13.07 4.97 -20.06
N LEU A 139 12.27 5.89 -19.48
CA LEU A 139 12.39 7.33 -19.70
C LEU A 139 13.59 7.95 -18.97
N SER A 140 14.06 9.08 -19.48
CA SER A 140 15.04 9.93 -18.78
C SER A 140 14.41 10.88 -17.77
N GLU A 141 13.13 11.21 -17.97
CA GLU A 141 12.29 11.96 -17.05
C GLU A 141 11.09 11.07 -16.71
N ASN A 142 10.96 10.70 -15.44
CA ASN A 142 10.11 9.62 -14.99
C ASN A 142 9.00 10.07 -14.03
N ASP A 143 8.88 11.37 -13.74
CA ASP A 143 7.89 11.93 -12.81
C ASP A 143 6.47 12.14 -13.43
N TYR A 144 6.29 11.87 -14.73
CA TYR A 144 4.97 11.76 -15.38
C TYR A 144 4.07 10.73 -14.69
N THR A 145 2.75 10.93 -14.66
CA THR A 145 1.82 9.97 -14.02
C THR A 145 1.84 8.59 -14.69
N LYS A 146 1.75 7.53 -13.88
CA LYS A 146 1.78 6.13 -14.31
C LYS A 146 0.76 5.85 -15.43
N ALA A 147 1.26 5.32 -16.54
CA ALA A 147 0.49 4.92 -17.71
C ALA A 147 1.15 3.73 -18.42
N THR A 148 0.55 3.28 -19.51
CA THR A 148 1.14 2.34 -20.48
C THR A 148 0.92 2.84 -21.91
N ASN A 149 1.66 2.30 -22.88
CA ASN A 149 1.60 2.72 -24.28
C ASN A 149 0.18 2.64 -24.85
N GLY A 150 -0.14 3.60 -25.72
CA GLY A 150 -1.42 3.64 -26.43
C GLY A 150 -1.59 2.65 -27.58
N LEU A 151 -2.60 2.91 -28.40
CA LEU A 151 -2.85 2.20 -29.66
C LEU A 151 -1.69 2.34 -30.67
N ASN A 152 -0.88 3.38 -30.50
CA ASN A 152 0.29 3.72 -31.31
C ASN A 152 1.59 2.93 -30.96
N ASP A 153 1.63 2.23 -29.80
CA ASP A 153 2.82 1.54 -29.24
C ASP A 153 4.02 2.50 -28.96
N VAL A 154 3.71 3.72 -28.50
CA VAL A 154 4.64 4.80 -28.11
C VAL A 154 4.13 5.36 -26.77
N PHE A 155 5.07 5.71 -25.88
CA PHE A 155 4.76 6.41 -24.62
C PHE A 155 4.91 7.92 -24.83
N ASP A 156 3.82 8.68 -24.65
CA ASP A 156 3.78 10.12 -24.93
C ASP A 156 4.17 10.97 -23.69
N VAL A 157 5.25 11.74 -23.81
CA VAL A 157 5.79 12.60 -22.73
C VAL A 157 5.76 14.09 -23.09
N ASN A 158 4.84 14.83 -22.48
CA ASN A 158 4.71 16.28 -22.66
C ASN A 158 4.01 16.93 -21.44
N PRO A 159 4.70 17.76 -20.63
CA PRO A 159 4.22 18.23 -19.33
C PRO A 159 3.35 19.49 -19.44
N GLY A 160 2.48 19.52 -20.45
CA GLY A 160 1.48 20.57 -20.64
C GLY A 160 2.01 22.03 -20.74
N PRO A 161 1.07 22.98 -20.66
CA PRO A 161 1.36 24.41 -20.47
C PRO A 161 2.10 24.80 -19.17
N ASP A 162 1.91 24.10 -18.04
CA ASP A 162 2.59 24.48 -16.79
C ASP A 162 4.07 24.03 -16.73
N GLY A 163 4.42 22.97 -17.47
CA GLY A 163 5.78 22.49 -17.66
C GLY A 163 6.27 21.52 -16.58
N ILE A 164 5.38 21.01 -15.72
CA ILE A 164 5.68 20.12 -14.60
C ILE A 164 5.12 18.71 -14.92
N PRO A 165 5.95 17.67 -15.10
CA PRO A 165 5.46 16.32 -15.37
C PRO A 165 4.50 15.81 -14.30
N GLY A 166 3.40 15.19 -14.72
CA GLY A 166 2.43 14.59 -13.80
C GLY A 166 1.41 15.56 -13.20
N THR A 167 1.30 16.78 -13.73
CA THR A 167 0.20 17.73 -13.45
C THR A 167 -1.01 17.50 -14.36
N PHE A 168 -2.10 18.22 -14.10
CA PHE A 168 -3.41 17.99 -14.74
C PHE A 168 -3.40 18.27 -16.25
N ASP A 169 -2.48 19.09 -16.75
CA ASP A 169 -2.42 19.51 -18.15
C ASP A 169 -1.38 18.72 -18.98
N ASP A 170 -0.81 17.64 -18.41
CA ASP A 170 -0.03 16.58 -19.08
C ASP A 170 -0.71 16.16 -20.40
N ILE A 171 0.01 16.24 -21.52
CA ILE A 171 -0.50 15.87 -22.86
C ILE A 171 0.04 14.49 -23.23
N ARG A 172 -0.68 13.46 -22.81
CA ARG A 172 -0.29 12.04 -22.89
C ARG A 172 -0.80 11.29 -24.13
N GLY A 173 -1.21 12.02 -25.16
CA GLY A 173 -1.56 11.46 -26.47
C GLY A 173 -2.63 10.37 -26.43
N ASP A 174 -2.26 9.13 -26.74
CA ASP A 174 -3.12 7.94 -26.59
C ASP A 174 -2.64 6.94 -25.53
N ASP A 175 -1.71 7.32 -24.64
CA ASP A 175 -1.30 6.53 -23.46
C ASP A 175 -2.52 6.09 -22.64
N GLU A 176 -2.59 4.82 -22.27
CA GLU A 176 -3.61 4.32 -21.36
C GLU A 176 -3.16 4.60 -19.92
N ASN A 177 -3.82 5.57 -19.26
CA ASN A 177 -3.64 5.87 -17.84
C ASN A 177 -3.69 4.59 -16.99
N LEU A 178 -2.85 4.49 -15.96
CA LEU A 178 -2.83 3.40 -14.96
C LEU A 178 -3.17 3.88 -13.53
N HIS A 179 -3.33 5.18 -13.32
CA HIS A 179 -3.52 5.80 -12.02
C HIS A 179 -5.01 6.01 -11.70
N TRP A 180 -5.46 5.61 -10.52
CA TRP A 180 -6.83 5.76 -10.02
C TRP A 180 -7.02 7.15 -9.40
N PHE A 181 -7.82 7.99 -10.03
CA PHE A 181 -8.09 9.37 -9.63
C PHE A 181 -9.58 9.61 -9.30
N ASN A 182 -9.98 10.87 -9.13
CA ASN A 182 -11.28 11.31 -8.62
C ASN A 182 -11.95 12.41 -9.46
N PRO A 183 -13.22 12.76 -9.15
CA PRO A 183 -13.90 13.89 -9.75
C PRO A 183 -13.31 15.31 -9.51
N ASN A 184 -12.21 15.48 -8.76
CA ASN A 184 -11.58 16.77 -8.44
C ASN A 184 -10.18 16.99 -9.05
N ASN A 185 -9.47 15.93 -9.41
CA ASN A 185 -8.02 15.87 -9.54
C ASN A 185 -7.21 16.49 -8.35
N ASP A 186 -7.60 16.15 -7.10
CA ASP A 186 -6.92 16.37 -5.78
C ASP A 186 -6.10 15.18 -5.15
N PRO A 187 -4.75 15.10 -5.12
CA PRO A 187 -4.02 14.01 -4.41
C PRO A 187 -3.94 14.19 -2.91
N PHE A 188 -3.45 15.37 -2.52
CA PHE A 188 -3.06 15.67 -1.16
C PHE A 188 -4.30 16.03 -0.32
N GLN A 189 -5.48 15.92 -0.91
CA GLN A 189 -6.76 16.22 -0.30
C GLN A 189 -6.96 15.35 0.96
N LEU A 190 -7.26 16.05 2.05
CA LEU A 190 -7.56 15.50 3.37
C LEU A 190 -8.81 16.19 3.93
N PRO A 191 -9.63 15.49 4.76
CA PRO A 191 -9.49 14.10 5.18
C PRO A 191 -9.85 13.09 4.08
N ILE A 192 -9.59 11.80 4.32
CA ILE A 192 -10.19 10.73 3.49
C ILE A 192 -11.72 10.79 3.63
N HIS A 193 -12.40 10.82 2.49
CA HIS A 193 -13.84 10.75 2.30
C HIS A 193 -14.23 9.33 1.93
N THR A 194 -15.33 8.84 2.47
CA THR A 194 -15.85 7.48 2.25
C THR A 194 -17.20 7.51 1.51
N PRO A 195 -17.56 6.43 0.77
CA PRO A 195 -16.81 5.19 0.57
C PRO A 195 -15.54 5.36 -0.31
N VAL A 196 -14.62 4.42 -0.17
CA VAL A 196 -13.44 4.28 -1.05
C VAL A 196 -13.66 3.07 -1.95
N ASP A 197 -14.22 3.32 -3.13
CA ASP A 197 -14.73 2.28 -4.04
C ASP A 197 -14.86 2.82 -5.48
N THR A 198 -15.18 2.00 -6.48
CA THR A 198 -15.30 2.50 -7.87
C THR A 198 -16.58 3.31 -8.13
N SER A 199 -17.36 3.64 -7.09
CA SER A 199 -18.36 4.71 -7.17
C SER A 199 -17.72 6.10 -7.11
N GLN A 200 -16.63 6.27 -6.35
CA GLN A 200 -15.90 7.55 -6.20
C GLN A 200 -14.60 7.64 -7.01
N TYR A 201 -13.96 6.49 -7.32
CA TYR A 201 -12.64 6.41 -7.93
C TYR A 201 -12.72 5.94 -9.39
N ARG A 202 -11.86 6.45 -10.27
CA ARG A 202 -11.87 6.20 -11.73
C ARG A 202 -10.46 6.07 -12.29
N ARG A 203 -10.34 5.47 -13.48
CA ARG A 203 -9.12 5.55 -14.31
C ARG A 203 -9.36 6.09 -15.72
N ASP A 204 -10.60 6.07 -16.22
CA ASP A 204 -10.94 6.60 -17.55
C ASP A 204 -10.78 8.12 -17.54
N VAL A 205 -9.72 8.62 -18.17
CA VAL A 205 -9.39 10.05 -18.24
C VAL A 205 -10.49 10.93 -18.86
N SER A 206 -11.50 10.35 -19.51
CA SER A 206 -12.69 11.11 -19.93
C SER A 206 -13.64 11.48 -18.79
N GLU A 207 -13.46 10.93 -17.58
CA GLU A 207 -14.14 11.30 -16.33
C GLU A 207 -13.37 12.33 -15.48
N LEU A 208 -12.26 12.87 -15.99
CA LEU A 208 -11.50 13.95 -15.33
C LEU A 208 -12.32 15.26 -15.20
N PRO A 209 -11.93 16.17 -14.28
CA PRO A 209 -12.56 17.48 -14.15
C PRO A 209 -12.50 18.31 -15.45
N PRO A 210 -13.47 19.21 -15.71
CA PRO A 210 -13.44 20.08 -16.88
C PRO A 210 -12.26 21.06 -16.88
N GLY A 211 -11.22 20.73 -17.65
CA GLY A 211 -9.98 21.50 -17.77
C GLY A 211 -8.74 20.61 -17.78
N ASP A 212 -8.87 19.44 -17.17
CA ASP A 212 -7.82 18.45 -16.99
C ASP A 212 -7.69 17.57 -18.24
N SER A 213 -6.45 17.18 -18.53
CA SER A 213 -6.04 16.38 -19.68
C SER A 213 -5.48 15.01 -19.28
N PHE A 214 -4.96 14.87 -18.06
CA PHE A 214 -4.53 13.58 -17.51
C PHE A 214 -4.71 13.44 -16.00
N ALA A 215 -4.61 12.21 -15.51
CA ALA A 215 -4.50 11.92 -14.09
C ALA A 215 -3.19 12.49 -13.55
N GLN A 216 -3.23 13.07 -12.36
CA GLN A 216 -2.06 13.63 -11.69
C GLN A 216 -1.46 12.62 -10.71
N ASN A 217 -0.19 12.82 -10.29
CA ASN A 217 0.44 12.02 -9.25
C ASN A 217 1.06 12.90 -8.15
N ALA A 218 1.12 12.41 -6.91
CA ALA A 218 1.50 13.21 -5.74
C ALA A 218 3.03 13.42 -5.64
N SER A 219 3.65 14.08 -6.62
CA SER A 219 5.09 14.37 -6.62
C SER A 219 5.46 15.56 -5.71
N ARG A 220 6.72 15.61 -5.24
CA ARG A 220 7.24 16.77 -4.48
C ARG A 220 7.20 18.09 -5.26
N GLU A 221 7.30 18.03 -6.59
CA GLU A 221 7.25 19.22 -7.45
C GLU A 221 5.82 19.75 -7.55
N MET A 222 4.85 18.84 -7.68
CA MET A 222 3.42 19.15 -7.63
C MET A 222 3.01 19.74 -6.27
N ALA A 223 3.45 19.15 -5.16
CA ALA A 223 3.18 19.70 -3.81
C ALA A 223 3.69 21.15 -3.68
N ALA A 224 4.91 21.41 -4.16
CA ALA A 224 5.50 22.74 -4.17
C ALA A 224 4.74 23.72 -5.10
N TYR A 225 4.27 23.26 -6.26
CA TYR A 225 3.49 24.06 -7.21
C TYR A 225 2.16 24.55 -6.62
N TYR A 226 1.42 23.68 -5.93
CA TYR A 226 0.19 24.05 -5.23
C TYR A 226 0.43 24.80 -3.89
N GLY A 227 1.69 24.99 -3.48
CA GLY A 227 2.04 25.69 -2.25
C GLY A 227 1.67 24.90 -0.98
N LEU A 228 1.61 23.57 -1.09
CA LEU A 228 1.34 22.66 0.01
C LEU A 228 2.57 22.47 0.91
N PRO A 229 2.41 21.92 2.12
CA PRO A 229 3.56 21.48 2.92
C PRO A 229 4.39 20.41 2.18
N PRO A 230 5.67 20.19 2.55
CA PRO A 230 6.51 19.18 1.93
C PRO A 230 5.88 17.77 2.03
N ALA A 231 5.43 17.27 0.88
CA ALA A 231 4.66 16.05 0.75
C ALA A 231 5.00 15.37 -0.58
N GLU A 232 5.02 14.04 -0.59
CA GLU A 232 5.19 13.21 -1.79
C GLU A 232 4.66 11.81 -1.53
N ALA A 233 4.06 11.19 -2.54
CA ALA A 233 3.64 9.78 -2.52
C ALA A 233 4.77 8.90 -1.99
N VAL A 234 4.46 8.03 -1.03
CA VAL A 234 5.39 6.98 -0.61
C VAL A 234 5.74 6.08 -1.79
N MET A 235 4.81 5.88 -2.72
CA MET A 235 5.01 5.14 -3.96
C MET A 235 5.60 5.99 -5.10
N GLN A 236 6.02 7.23 -4.87
CA GLN A 236 6.86 7.92 -5.84
C GLN A 236 8.20 7.19 -5.90
N GLN A 237 8.68 6.89 -7.11
CA GLN A 237 10.03 6.33 -7.21
C GLN A 237 11.06 7.35 -6.69
N LEU A 238 12.15 6.83 -6.12
CA LEU A 238 13.40 7.49 -5.74
C LEU A 238 13.44 7.96 -4.28
N THR A 239 14.64 8.05 -3.73
CA THR A 239 14.87 8.56 -2.37
C THR A 239 16.17 9.36 -2.29
N TYR A 240 16.33 10.12 -1.20
CA TYR A 240 17.33 11.16 -1.06
C TYR A 240 18.10 11.03 0.27
N TYR A 241 19.41 11.27 0.20
CA TYR A 241 20.25 11.34 1.41
C TYR A 241 19.82 12.49 2.33
N SER A 242 19.77 12.19 3.63
CA SER A 242 19.33 13.11 4.68
C SER A 242 17.91 13.61 4.49
N GLU A 243 17.01 12.72 4.11
CA GLU A 243 15.57 12.96 4.06
C GLU A 243 14.84 11.83 4.82
N THR A 244 13.59 12.09 5.19
CA THR A 244 12.73 11.14 5.91
C THR A 244 11.30 11.29 5.37
N GLN A 245 10.68 10.17 5.05
CA GLN A 245 9.36 10.03 4.41
C GLN A 245 8.67 8.76 4.98
N ARG A 246 8.29 8.83 6.26
CA ARG A 246 7.80 7.67 7.03
C ARG A 246 6.28 7.58 7.17
N GLU A 247 5.56 8.60 6.72
CA GLU A 247 4.09 8.65 6.82
C GLU A 247 3.48 8.63 5.42
N LEU A 248 2.25 8.14 5.33
CA LEU A 248 1.48 8.16 4.08
C LEU A 248 1.02 9.59 3.75
N VAL A 249 0.85 9.86 2.47
CA VAL A 249 -0.09 10.87 1.94
C VAL A 249 -1.32 10.13 1.40
N SER A 250 -2.39 10.85 1.04
CA SER A 250 -3.70 10.24 0.82
C SER A 250 -3.72 9.14 -0.24
N ASP A 251 -2.97 9.30 -1.34
CA ASP A 251 -2.94 8.34 -2.45
C ASP A 251 -2.59 6.91 -1.99
N GLY A 252 -1.55 6.74 -1.16
CA GLY A 252 -1.11 5.43 -0.68
C GLY A 252 -2.15 4.76 0.21
N ALA A 253 -2.64 5.47 1.24
CA ALA A 253 -3.66 4.97 2.15
C ALA A 253 -4.95 4.58 1.40
N VAL A 254 -5.37 5.44 0.47
CA VAL A 254 -6.61 5.26 -0.27
C VAL A 254 -6.50 4.18 -1.36
N THR A 255 -5.31 3.93 -1.92
CA THR A 255 -5.10 2.79 -2.83
C THR A 255 -5.27 1.46 -2.11
N VAL A 256 -4.78 1.35 -0.88
CA VAL A 256 -5.00 0.16 -0.03
C VAL A 256 -6.49 -0.01 0.28
N MET A 257 -7.19 1.08 0.67
CA MET A 257 -8.63 1.06 0.92
C MET A 257 -9.45 0.70 -0.33
N LEU A 258 -9.06 1.16 -1.52
CA LEU A 258 -9.74 0.84 -2.78
C LEU A 258 -9.62 -0.66 -3.10
N ALA A 259 -8.44 -1.26 -2.94
CA ALA A 259 -8.31 -2.71 -3.02
C ALA A 259 -9.11 -3.44 -1.94
N GLY A 260 -9.27 -2.81 -0.77
CA GLY A 260 -10.12 -3.26 0.34
C GLY A 260 -11.61 -3.33 0.02
N SER A 261 -12.11 -2.65 -1.03
CA SER A 261 -13.50 -2.77 -1.54
C SER A 261 -13.78 -4.06 -2.33
N GLY A 262 -12.83 -4.99 -2.36
CA GLY A 262 -13.03 -6.36 -2.81
C GLY A 262 -13.05 -6.59 -4.31
N LEU A 263 -13.79 -7.63 -4.74
CA LEU A 263 -13.96 -8.07 -6.13
C LEU A 263 -15.22 -7.47 -6.79
N ASP A 264 -16.16 -6.95 -6.02
CA ASP A 264 -17.30 -6.18 -6.53
C ASP A 264 -17.07 -4.67 -6.57
N GLU A 265 -15.85 -4.24 -6.18
CA GLU A 265 -15.34 -2.87 -6.21
C GLU A 265 -16.25 -1.85 -5.49
N THR A 266 -17.08 -2.32 -4.56
CA THR A 266 -18.15 -1.54 -3.91
C THR A 266 -18.00 -1.64 -2.41
N ALA A 267 -17.72 -0.53 -1.70
CA ALA A 267 -17.52 -0.62 -0.26
C ALA A 267 -18.84 -0.84 0.50
N GLY A 268 -18.75 -1.61 1.58
CA GLY A 268 -19.87 -2.03 2.43
C GLY A 268 -20.46 -3.39 2.06
N THR A 269 -19.74 -4.23 1.32
CA THR A 269 -20.21 -5.51 0.77
C THR A 269 -19.62 -6.73 1.50
N GLY A 270 -19.77 -7.93 0.93
CA GLY A 270 -19.42 -9.20 1.61
C GLY A 270 -17.97 -9.64 1.41
N ASP A 271 -17.29 -9.01 0.46
CA ASP A 271 -15.93 -9.29 0.04
C ASP A 271 -14.92 -8.17 0.36
N ASP A 272 -15.42 -7.09 1.00
CA ASP A 272 -14.67 -6.06 1.71
C ASP A 272 -13.65 -6.63 2.70
N TYR A 273 -12.40 -6.17 2.68
CA TYR A 273 -11.42 -6.54 3.71
C TYR A 273 -10.63 -5.37 4.28
N GLN A 274 -10.30 -5.49 5.57
CA GLN A 274 -9.28 -4.69 6.23
C GLN A 274 -7.95 -5.45 6.15
N LEU A 275 -6.93 -4.85 5.55
CA LEU A 275 -5.56 -5.35 5.61
C LEU A 275 -5.00 -5.12 7.02
N VAL A 276 -4.36 -6.14 7.59
CA VAL A 276 -3.57 -6.04 8.82
C VAL A 276 -2.23 -6.71 8.56
N LEU A 277 -1.14 -5.95 8.69
CA LEU A 277 0.23 -6.47 8.69
C LEU A 277 0.62 -6.85 10.11
N THR A 278 1.26 -8.00 10.30
CA THR A 278 1.78 -8.46 11.61
C THR A 278 3.29 -8.62 11.54
N TYR A 279 4.00 -8.27 12.61
CA TYR A 279 5.45 -8.51 12.72
C TYR A 279 5.69 -9.91 13.29
N GLU A 280 6.14 -10.82 12.44
CA GLU A 280 6.36 -12.25 12.78
C GLU A 280 7.81 -12.53 13.23
N GLY A 281 8.58 -11.49 13.53
CA GLY A 281 9.96 -11.61 14.00
C GLY A 281 10.97 -11.98 12.91
N VAL A 282 12.00 -12.71 13.32
CA VAL A 282 13.04 -13.28 12.44
C VAL A 282 12.66 -14.70 12.07
N SER A 283 12.25 -14.93 10.82
CA SER A 283 11.75 -16.23 10.37
C SER A 283 11.84 -16.41 8.84
N ASP A 284 12.00 -17.67 8.42
CA ASP A 284 11.86 -18.12 7.04
C ASP A 284 10.69 -19.12 6.85
N ASP A 285 9.80 -19.26 7.85
CA ASP A 285 8.62 -20.12 7.77
C ASP A 285 7.59 -19.55 6.77
N PRO A 286 7.28 -20.23 5.65
CA PRO A 286 6.36 -19.74 4.63
C PRO A 286 4.88 -19.70 5.07
N ASN A 287 4.56 -20.22 6.26
CA ASN A 287 3.24 -20.13 6.88
C ASN A 287 3.08 -18.89 7.78
N LEU A 288 4.18 -18.23 8.15
CA LEU A 288 4.20 -16.95 8.88
C LEU A 288 4.59 -15.80 7.95
N CYS A 289 5.62 -16.02 7.12
CA CYS A 289 6.21 -14.99 6.28
C CYS A 289 5.48 -14.86 4.94
N ASP A 290 4.42 -14.07 4.91
CA ASP A 290 3.77 -13.63 3.66
C ASP A 290 4.65 -12.65 2.88
N ILE A 291 5.33 -11.76 3.61
CA ILE A 291 6.37 -10.85 3.13
C ILE A 291 7.66 -11.16 3.91
N SER A 292 8.76 -11.44 3.20
CA SER A 292 10.09 -11.55 3.80
C SER A 292 10.93 -10.32 3.49
N VAL A 293 11.64 -9.76 4.46
CA VAL A 293 12.48 -8.56 4.33
C VAL A 293 13.94 -8.93 4.56
N SER A 294 14.85 -8.53 3.66
CA SER A 294 16.30 -8.62 3.89
C SER A 294 17.06 -7.38 3.42
N ILE A 295 18.13 -7.04 4.15
CA ILE A 295 19.28 -6.32 3.60
C ILE A 295 20.34 -7.36 3.22
N GLU A 296 20.79 -7.35 1.97
CA GLU A 296 21.79 -8.30 1.46
C GLU A 296 22.56 -7.74 0.25
N ASN A 297 23.51 -8.50 -0.30
CA ASN A 297 24.24 -8.08 -1.50
C ASN A 297 23.44 -8.35 -2.79
N THR A 298 22.39 -7.56 -3.00
CA THR A 298 21.47 -7.67 -4.14
C THR A 298 22.05 -7.17 -5.48
N GLY A 299 23.11 -6.35 -5.44
CA GLY A 299 23.59 -5.59 -6.60
C GLY A 299 22.66 -4.45 -7.06
N SER A 300 21.53 -4.24 -6.38
CA SER A 300 20.53 -3.20 -6.64
C SER A 300 20.40 -2.26 -5.42
N PHE A 301 19.59 -1.20 -5.51
CA PHE A 301 19.35 -0.32 -4.37
C PHE A 301 18.35 -0.91 -3.38
N ALA A 302 17.11 -1.05 -3.82
CA ALA A 302 16.02 -1.73 -3.12
C ALA A 302 14.98 -2.20 -4.16
N TYR A 303 14.24 -3.26 -3.86
CA TYR A 303 13.07 -3.73 -4.62
C TYR A 303 12.23 -4.73 -3.82
N CYS A 304 10.91 -4.72 -3.97
CA CYS A 304 10.05 -5.87 -3.69
C CYS A 304 9.95 -6.79 -4.91
N SER A 305 10.23 -8.08 -4.72
CA SER A 305 9.95 -9.13 -5.69
C SER A 305 8.58 -9.73 -5.44
N THR A 306 7.66 -9.59 -6.40
CA THR A 306 6.30 -10.14 -6.31
C THR A 306 6.02 -11.22 -7.36
N GLY A 307 5.30 -12.24 -6.96
CA GLY A 307 4.58 -13.15 -7.85
C GLY A 307 3.07 -12.96 -7.65
N GLY A 308 2.26 -13.23 -8.67
CA GLY A 308 0.82 -13.06 -8.57
C GLY A 308 -0.01 -13.96 -9.48
N SER A 309 -1.31 -14.02 -9.19
CA SER A 309 -2.31 -14.77 -9.94
C SER A 309 -3.65 -14.03 -9.96
N PHE A 310 -4.39 -14.08 -11.07
CA PHE A 310 -5.77 -13.57 -11.11
C PHE A 310 -6.70 -14.34 -10.16
N VAL A 311 -7.54 -13.60 -9.45
CA VAL A 311 -8.62 -14.09 -8.57
C VAL A 311 -10.01 -13.73 -9.10
N GLY A 312 -10.09 -12.73 -9.99
CA GLY A 312 -11.30 -12.32 -10.70
C GLY A 312 -10.96 -11.65 -12.04
N SER A 313 -11.99 -11.26 -12.79
CA SER A 313 -11.80 -10.38 -13.95
C SER A 313 -11.46 -8.98 -13.44
N GLY A 314 -10.29 -8.44 -13.78
CA GLY A 314 -9.82 -7.16 -13.22
C GLY A 314 -9.16 -7.27 -11.84
N HIS A 315 -9.05 -8.47 -11.26
CA HIS A 315 -8.49 -8.64 -9.91
C HIS A 315 -7.34 -9.64 -9.88
N ALA A 316 -6.16 -9.15 -9.56
CA ALA A 316 -4.96 -9.94 -9.32
C ALA A 316 -4.67 -10.04 -7.82
N ARG A 317 -3.89 -11.03 -7.42
CA ARG A 317 -3.47 -11.21 -6.03
C ARG A 317 -2.03 -11.66 -5.96
N ILE A 318 -1.29 -11.11 -5.01
CA ILE A 318 0.06 -11.54 -4.66
C ILE A 318 0.06 -13.00 -4.17
N THR A 319 0.99 -13.80 -4.66
CA THR A 319 1.21 -15.21 -4.25
C THR A 319 2.52 -15.39 -3.48
N SER A 320 3.45 -14.46 -3.65
CA SER A 320 4.76 -14.42 -3.00
C SER A 320 5.28 -12.99 -3.01
N ALA A 321 5.82 -12.51 -1.89
CA ALA A 321 6.39 -11.18 -1.76
C ALA A 321 7.71 -11.23 -0.97
N SER A 322 8.72 -10.49 -1.40
CA SER A 322 9.98 -10.36 -0.66
C SER A 322 10.66 -9.02 -0.94
N VAL A 323 10.92 -8.24 0.10
CA VAL A 323 11.67 -6.97 0.05
C VAL A 323 13.16 -7.25 0.15
N PHE A 324 13.93 -6.69 -0.78
CA PHE A 324 15.38 -6.81 -0.84
C PHE A 324 16.02 -5.43 -0.86
N LEU A 325 16.84 -5.12 0.14
CA LEU A 325 17.61 -3.88 0.26
C LEU A 325 19.10 -4.15 0.06
N GLY A 326 19.82 -3.26 -0.62
CA GLY A 326 21.25 -3.42 -0.87
C GLY A 326 22.12 -3.14 0.37
N ASN A 327 23.02 -4.07 0.73
CA ASN A 327 23.89 -3.94 1.91
C ASN A 327 25.10 -2.98 1.74
N THR A 328 25.25 -2.33 0.58
CA THR A 328 26.39 -1.44 0.28
C THR A 328 26.11 0.05 0.49
N TYR A 329 24.88 0.41 0.86
CA TYR A 329 24.45 1.80 1.05
C TYR A 329 24.64 2.28 2.50
N ASN A 330 24.80 3.60 2.68
CA ASN A 330 24.87 4.21 4.01
C ASN A 330 23.45 4.40 4.58
N TRP A 331 22.95 3.31 5.15
CA TRP A 331 21.65 3.21 5.80
C TRP A 331 21.60 3.95 7.14
N HIS A 332 20.47 4.59 7.41
CA HIS A 332 20.07 5.07 8.72
C HIS A 332 18.89 4.21 9.22
N PHE A 333 19.06 3.64 10.40
CA PHE A 333 18.05 2.83 11.09
C PHE A 333 17.49 3.63 12.27
N ASN A 334 16.18 3.56 12.46
CA ASN A 334 15.51 4.16 13.61
C ASN A 334 15.61 3.25 14.82
N THR A 335 15.76 3.87 15.99
CA THR A 335 15.93 3.18 17.28
C THR A 335 14.74 3.36 18.21
N GLU A 336 13.74 4.14 17.79
CA GLU A 336 12.53 4.42 18.54
C GLU A 336 11.32 3.93 17.74
N LEU A 337 10.37 3.31 18.44
CA LEU A 337 9.08 2.99 17.84
C LEU A 337 8.31 4.28 17.52
N ARG A 338 7.50 4.22 16.47
CA ARG A 338 6.58 5.29 16.07
C ARG A 338 5.50 5.46 17.14
N ASP A 339 5.44 6.64 17.74
CA ASP A 339 4.27 7.07 18.51
C ASP A 339 3.13 7.33 17.50
N SER A 340 2.27 6.32 17.33
CA SER A 340 1.07 6.33 16.46
C SER A 340 0.02 7.37 16.87
N GLY A 341 0.24 8.11 17.97
CA GLY A 341 -0.69 9.09 18.50
C GLY A 341 -1.76 8.51 19.44
N GLY A 342 -1.72 7.20 19.71
CA GLY A 342 -2.53 6.54 20.71
C GLY A 342 -2.34 5.02 20.72
N ASN A 343 -2.45 4.42 21.91
CA ASN A 343 -2.30 2.97 22.11
C ASN A 343 -3.25 2.19 21.18
N GLN A 344 -2.69 1.29 20.39
CA GLN A 344 -3.41 0.36 19.51
C GLN A 344 -4.06 -0.75 20.36
N PRO A 345 -5.23 -1.28 19.96
CA PRO A 345 -5.82 -2.40 20.69
C PRO A 345 -5.03 -3.69 20.44
N PRO A 346 -4.88 -4.56 21.46
CA PRO A 346 -4.21 -5.84 21.27
C PRO A 346 -4.98 -6.76 20.33
N ALA A 347 -4.24 -7.53 19.53
CA ALA A 347 -4.75 -8.52 18.60
C ALA A 347 -4.78 -9.91 19.25
N ALA A 348 -5.99 -10.46 19.41
CA ALA A 348 -6.20 -11.77 20.04
C ALA A 348 -6.20 -12.92 19.03
N GLY A 349 -5.49 -13.99 19.35
CA GLY A 349 -5.52 -15.27 18.67
C GLY A 349 -6.73 -16.13 19.06
N ALA A 350 -7.06 -17.13 18.25
CA ALA A 350 -8.19 -18.02 18.54
C ALA A 350 -7.75 -19.23 19.38
N ASP A 351 -8.15 -19.27 20.64
CA ASP A 351 -7.94 -20.40 21.54
C ASP A 351 -8.96 -21.54 21.39
N SER A 352 -8.56 -22.74 21.81
CA SER A 352 -9.50 -23.83 22.05
C SER A 352 -9.01 -24.81 23.12
N GLY A 353 -9.97 -25.35 23.88
CA GLY A 353 -9.73 -26.39 24.87
C GLY A 353 -10.91 -27.36 24.93
N THR A 354 -10.65 -28.60 25.31
CA THR A 354 -11.68 -29.63 25.48
C THR A 354 -11.52 -30.33 26.81
N VAL A 355 -12.63 -30.63 27.47
CA VAL A 355 -12.67 -31.31 28.76
C VAL A 355 -13.89 -32.23 28.82
N ASP A 356 -13.76 -33.35 29.52
CA ASP A 356 -14.89 -34.24 29.80
C ASP A 356 -15.90 -33.58 30.77
N GLU A 357 -17.11 -34.12 30.82
CA GLU A 357 -18.15 -33.71 31.79
C GLU A 357 -17.63 -33.79 33.24
N ASP A 358 -18.03 -32.81 34.06
CA ASP A 358 -17.55 -32.60 35.44
C ASP A 358 -16.01 -32.39 35.62
N GLY A 359 -15.26 -32.18 34.52
CA GLY A 359 -13.83 -31.88 34.54
C GLY A 359 -13.45 -30.39 34.53
N SER A 360 -12.15 -30.11 34.56
CA SER A 360 -11.56 -28.76 34.41
C SER A 360 -10.32 -28.77 33.50
N VAL A 361 -10.15 -27.75 32.67
CA VAL A 361 -8.95 -27.48 31.85
C VAL A 361 -8.43 -26.08 32.18
N ASN A 362 -7.15 -25.81 31.92
CA ASN A 362 -6.56 -24.47 32.00
C ASN A 362 -5.97 -24.09 30.64
N ILE A 363 -6.25 -22.89 30.13
CA ILE A 363 -5.90 -22.45 28.78
C ILE A 363 -4.99 -21.21 28.85
N ALA A 364 -3.84 -21.28 28.18
CA ALA A 364 -2.88 -20.18 28.09
C ALA A 364 -3.19 -19.28 26.88
N VAL A 365 -4.11 -18.35 27.06
CA VAL A 365 -4.71 -17.54 25.99
C VAL A 365 -3.75 -16.52 25.36
N LEU A 366 -2.86 -15.91 26.16
CA LEU A 366 -1.91 -14.91 25.66
C LEU A 366 -0.76 -15.50 24.79
N GLY A 367 -0.77 -16.80 24.49
CA GLY A 367 0.35 -17.49 23.82
C GLY A 367 0.47 -17.20 22.32
N ASN A 368 -0.60 -16.69 21.71
CA ASN A 368 -0.74 -16.32 20.31
C ASN A 368 -1.38 -14.93 20.12
N ASP A 369 -1.48 -14.16 21.21
CA ASP A 369 -1.90 -12.76 21.20
C ASP A 369 -0.69 -11.84 20.97
N SER A 370 -0.91 -10.66 20.41
CA SER A 370 0.12 -9.63 20.24
C SER A 370 -0.41 -8.24 20.52
N ASP A 371 0.47 -7.35 20.97
CA ASP A 371 0.19 -5.92 21.10
C ASP A 371 0.99 -5.16 20.03
N PRO A 372 0.37 -4.34 19.17
CA PRO A 372 1.09 -3.62 18.11
C PRO A 372 2.13 -2.61 18.62
N ASP A 373 2.00 -2.13 19.86
CA ASP A 373 2.89 -1.17 20.50
C ASP A 373 3.88 -1.85 21.49
N ASP A 374 3.92 -3.19 21.52
CA ASP A 374 4.61 -4.04 22.51
C ASP A 374 4.16 -3.79 23.98
N ASP A 375 2.95 -3.25 24.20
CA ASP A 375 2.41 -3.03 25.55
C ASP A 375 2.10 -4.38 26.24
N PRO A 376 2.32 -4.53 27.57
CA PRO A 376 2.10 -5.80 28.25
C PRO A 376 0.62 -6.24 28.28
N LEU A 377 0.32 -7.37 27.63
CA LEU A 377 -1.02 -7.95 27.56
C LEU A 377 -1.54 -8.44 28.93
N ASP A 378 -2.80 -8.13 29.23
CA ASP A 378 -3.47 -8.51 30.48
C ASP A 378 -4.92 -8.99 30.26
N VAL A 379 -5.28 -10.12 30.86
CA VAL A 379 -6.60 -10.74 30.67
C VAL A 379 -7.60 -10.15 31.67
N THR A 380 -8.34 -9.12 31.23
CA THR A 380 -9.21 -8.35 32.12
C THR A 380 -10.55 -9.02 32.49
N GLY A 381 -10.94 -10.10 31.80
CA GLY A 381 -12.17 -10.84 32.10
C GLY A 381 -12.47 -11.98 31.14
N VAL A 382 -13.42 -12.82 31.54
CA VAL A 382 -13.95 -13.95 30.75
C VAL A 382 -15.44 -14.10 31.01
N SER A 383 -16.19 -14.61 30.04
CA SER A 383 -17.63 -14.92 30.15
C SER A 383 -17.86 -16.42 30.36
N ASP A 384 -18.81 -16.78 31.21
CA ASP A 384 -19.15 -18.19 31.43
C ASP A 384 -19.63 -18.90 30.14
N PRO A 385 -19.19 -20.14 29.87
CA PRO A 385 -19.66 -20.93 28.75
C PRO A 385 -21.11 -21.41 28.97
N PRO A 386 -21.82 -21.88 27.92
CA PRO A 386 -23.20 -22.38 28.05
C PRO A 386 -23.39 -23.56 29.03
N ASN A 387 -22.31 -24.29 29.33
CA ASN A 387 -22.28 -25.36 30.33
C ASN A 387 -20.97 -25.23 31.13
N GLY A 388 -21.06 -25.02 32.44
CA GLY A 388 -19.91 -24.83 33.33
C GLY A 388 -19.71 -23.37 33.74
N SER A 389 -18.46 -23.02 34.06
CA SER A 389 -18.04 -21.67 34.45
C SER A 389 -16.60 -21.41 34.00
N ALA A 390 -16.23 -20.16 33.77
CA ALA A 390 -14.86 -19.76 33.44
C ALA A 390 -14.36 -18.66 34.41
N SER A 391 -13.04 -18.62 34.66
CA SER A 391 -12.43 -17.63 35.54
C SER A 391 -11.01 -17.31 35.12
N VAL A 392 -10.62 -16.03 35.13
CA VAL A 392 -9.23 -15.64 34.91
C VAL A 392 -8.38 -16.06 36.12
N ASN A 393 -7.31 -16.82 35.87
CA ASN A 393 -6.33 -17.25 36.85
C ASN A 393 -5.26 -16.15 37.07
N GLY A 394 -4.56 -16.23 38.21
CA GLY A 394 -3.56 -15.21 38.60
C GLY A 394 -2.26 -15.18 37.79
N ASP A 395 -2.18 -15.96 36.72
CA ASP A 395 -1.08 -16.06 35.74
C ASP A 395 -1.56 -15.79 34.30
N ASN A 396 -2.72 -15.13 34.15
CA ASN A 396 -3.37 -14.76 32.87
C ASN A 396 -3.76 -15.97 31.99
N THR A 397 -4.00 -17.11 32.63
CA THR A 397 -4.66 -18.28 32.01
C THR A 397 -6.18 -18.31 32.35
N ILE A 398 -6.97 -19.11 31.62
CA ILE A 398 -8.41 -19.35 31.87
C ILE A 398 -8.64 -20.80 32.33
#